data_AF-A0A4R7FB96-F1
#
_entry.id   AF-A0A4R7FB96-F1
#
_cell.length_a   1.000
_cell.length_b   1.000
_cell.length_c   1.000
_cell.angle_alpha   90.00
_cell.angle_beta   90.00
_cell.angle_gamma   90.00
#
_symmetry.space_group_name_H-M   'P 1'
#
loop_
_entity.id
_entity.type
_entity.pdbx_description
1 polymer ?
#
loop_
_entity_poly.entity_id
_entity_poly.type
_entity_poly.pdbx_seq_one_letter_code
_entity_poly.pdbx_strand_id
1 'polypeptide(L)'
;MAKQKTVPVTSLKMMAGKSPTFPLTVTVKNLDGDEFDVVFTAKAQKKSEWAAIRDAHRKTADGVEQPAEKAEFSFEDLVKDGMRQAAEIVAGAVTGWNLEDEFSVDSLIVLEDQCGGSLAKVLGKYDAALFTGQLGN
;
A
#
# COMPACT_ATOMS: atom_id res chain seq x y z
N MET A 1 28.89 -5.68 -24.98
CA MET A 1 29.27 -6.38 -23.73
C MET A 1 28.54 -5.74 -22.56
N ALA A 2 27.33 -6.23 -22.24
CA ALA A 2 26.56 -5.72 -21.11
C ALA A 2 27.03 -6.42 -19.84
N LYS A 3 27.56 -5.66 -18.87
CA LYS A 3 27.94 -6.17 -17.55
C LYS A 3 26.67 -6.56 -16.81
N GLN A 4 26.34 -7.84 -16.87
CA GLN A 4 25.34 -8.48 -16.01
C GLN A 4 25.82 -8.29 -14.57
N LYS A 5 25.17 -7.41 -13.81
CA LYS A 5 25.44 -7.24 -12.38
C LYS A 5 24.84 -8.43 -11.65
N THR A 6 25.53 -9.56 -11.71
CA THR A 6 25.21 -10.76 -10.95
C THR A 6 25.51 -10.44 -9.49
N VAL A 7 24.48 -10.24 -8.68
CA VAL A 7 24.63 -10.13 -7.23
C VAL A 7 25.21 -11.47 -6.76
N PRO A 8 26.39 -11.49 -6.10
CA PRO A 8 27.01 -12.75 -5.70
C PRO A 8 26.08 -13.52 -4.74
N VAL A 9 25.91 -14.81 -5.02
CA VAL A 9 25.05 -15.80 -4.31
C VAL A 9 25.63 -16.14 -2.91
N THR A 10 26.34 -15.20 -2.28
CA THR A 10 27.09 -15.40 -1.03
C THR A 10 26.47 -14.68 0.16
N SER A 11 25.21 -14.24 0.07
CA SER A 11 24.47 -13.67 1.21
C SER A 11 22.97 -13.95 1.17
N LEU A 12 22.55 -15.15 0.72
CA LEU A 12 21.28 -15.74 1.17
C LEU A 12 21.45 -16.23 2.62
N LYS A 13 21.86 -15.33 3.51
CA LYS A 13 21.68 -15.51 4.95
C LYS A 13 20.18 -15.33 5.11
N MET A 14 19.43 -16.44 5.16
CA MET A 14 17.97 -16.44 5.39
C MET A 14 17.65 -15.34 6.40
N MET A 15 17.04 -14.27 5.89
CA MET A 15 17.12 -12.90 6.43
C MET A 15 16.85 -12.90 7.93
N ALA A 16 17.92 -12.83 8.72
CA ALA A 16 17.86 -12.89 10.17
C ALA A 16 17.30 -11.58 10.72
N GLY A 17 15.99 -11.55 10.97
CA GLY A 17 15.36 -10.66 11.93
C GLY A 17 15.09 -9.21 11.52
N LYS A 18 15.47 -8.75 10.32
CA LYS A 18 15.01 -7.47 9.75
C LYS A 18 14.39 -7.69 8.37
N SER A 19 13.09 -7.46 8.27
CA SER A 19 12.41 -7.36 6.98
C SER A 19 13.02 -6.18 6.22
N PRO A 20 13.69 -6.39 5.08
CA PRO A 20 14.32 -5.31 4.35
C PRO A 20 13.23 -4.39 3.80
N THR A 21 13.56 -3.12 3.53
CA THR A 21 12.65 -2.21 2.84
C THR A 21 13.11 -2.02 1.40
N PHE A 22 12.18 -1.64 0.52
CA PHE A 22 12.49 -1.30 -0.86
C PHE A 22 11.70 -0.06 -1.29
N PRO A 23 12.25 0.77 -2.20
CA PRO A 23 11.53 1.89 -2.75
C PRO A 23 10.45 1.40 -3.74
N LEU A 24 9.26 1.98 -3.65
CA LEU A 24 8.13 1.72 -4.53
C LEU A 24 7.64 3.04 -5.14
N THR A 25 8.03 3.32 -6.37
CA THR A 25 7.60 4.53 -7.09
C THR A 25 6.21 4.33 -7.66
N VAL A 26 5.27 5.21 -7.33
CA VAL A 26 3.87 5.19 -7.79
C VAL A 26 3.55 6.54 -8.44
N THR A 27 3.17 6.49 -9.71
CA THR A 27 2.69 7.66 -10.45
C THR A 27 1.22 7.87 -10.13
N VAL A 28 0.93 8.96 -9.44
CA VAL A 28 -0.42 9.40 -9.10
C VAL A 28 -0.80 10.58 -10.01
N LYS A 29 -2.10 10.78 -10.16
CA LYS A 29 -2.67 11.86 -10.97
C LYS A 29 -3.66 12.60 -10.09
N ASN A 30 -3.51 13.91 -9.98
CA ASN A 30 -4.47 14.74 -9.24
C ASN A 30 -5.74 14.97 -10.08
N LEU A 31 -6.74 15.59 -9.47
CA LEU A 31 -7.99 15.96 -10.14
C LEU A 31 -7.79 17.00 -11.27
N ASP A 32 -6.75 17.83 -11.19
CA ASP A 32 -6.40 18.82 -12.21
C ASP A 32 -5.74 18.19 -13.46
N GLY A 33 -5.34 16.93 -13.35
CA GLY A 33 -4.74 16.15 -14.42
C GLY A 33 -3.21 16.13 -14.44
N ASP A 34 -2.55 16.76 -13.47
CA ASP A 34 -1.11 16.69 -13.25
C ASP A 34 -0.72 15.31 -12.71
N GLU A 35 0.40 14.80 -13.23
CA GLU A 35 0.97 13.53 -12.82
C GLU A 35 2.27 13.77 -12.03
N PHE A 36 2.40 13.08 -10.90
CA PHE A 36 3.60 13.13 -10.08
C PHE A 36 3.94 11.77 -9.50
N ASP A 37 5.23 11.55 -9.27
CA ASP A 37 5.76 10.31 -8.73
C ASP A 37 5.94 10.42 -7.21
N VAL A 38 5.25 9.56 -6.47
CA VAL A 38 5.45 9.37 -5.04
C VAL A 38 6.28 8.11 -4.83
N VAL A 39 7.39 8.24 -4.11
CA VAL A 39 8.28 7.12 -3.77
C VAL A 39 7.97 6.66 -2.36
N PHE A 40 7.29 5.52 -2.26
CA PHE A 40 6.98 4.88 -0.98
C PHE A 40 8.13 4.00 -0.51
N THR A 41 8.30 3.90 0.81
CA THR A 41 9.20 2.94 1.44
C THR A 41 8.40 1.70 1.82
N ALA A 42 8.48 0.64 1.03
CA ALA A 42 7.72 -0.59 1.21
C ALA A 42 8.47 -1.60 2.08
N LYS A 43 7.73 -2.37 2.89
CA LYS A 43 8.26 -3.48 3.70
C LYS A 43 8.39 -4.72 2.82
N ALA A 44 9.54 -5.36 2.76
CA ALA A 44 9.67 -6.71 2.19
C ALA A 44 9.27 -7.77 3.23
N GLN A 45 7.98 -7.84 3.50
CA GLN A 45 7.36 -8.84 4.36
C GLN A 45 7.19 -10.16 3.62
N LYS A 46 6.92 -11.25 4.34
CA LYS A 46 6.67 -12.54 3.70
C LYS A 46 5.31 -12.53 3.02
N LYS A 47 5.17 -13.26 1.91
CA LYS A 47 3.89 -13.49 1.22
C LYS A 47 2.77 -13.94 2.18
N SER A 48 3.09 -14.80 3.16
CA SER A 48 2.15 -15.27 4.18
C SER A 48 1.76 -14.20 5.20
N GLU A 49 2.69 -13.32 5.58
CA GLU A 49 2.42 -12.21 6.50
C GLU A 49 1.53 -11.17 5.82
N TRP A 50 1.79 -10.87 4.54
CA TRP A 50 0.94 -10.00 3.74
C TRP A 50 -0.47 -10.57 3.51
N ALA A 51 -0.56 -11.87 3.19
CA ALA A 51 -1.85 -12.54 3.05
C ALA A 51 -2.68 -12.48 4.35
N ALA A 52 -2.04 -12.63 5.52
CA ALA A 52 -2.71 -12.50 6.80
C ALA A 52 -3.26 -11.09 7.05
N ILE A 53 -2.51 -10.05 6.66
CA ILE A 53 -2.99 -8.65 6.73
C ILE A 53 -4.21 -8.46 5.81
N ARG A 54 -4.14 -8.95 4.57
CA ARG A 54 -5.26 -8.89 3.61
C ARG A 54 -6.50 -9.62 4.13
N ASP A 55 -6.33 -10.81 4.72
CA ASP A 55 -7.43 -11.58 5.31
C ASP A 55 -8.02 -10.90 6.54
N ALA A 56 -7.20 -10.28 7.39
CA ALA A 56 -7.68 -9.52 8.53
C ALA A 56 -8.55 -8.34 8.07
N HIS A 57 -8.10 -7.57 7.08
CA HIS A 57 -8.87 -6.45 6.53
C HIS A 57 -10.14 -6.89 5.78
N ARG A 58 -10.10 -8.04 5.09
CA ARG A 58 -11.31 -8.61 4.49
C ARG A 58 -12.32 -9.00 5.57
N LYS A 59 -11.88 -9.62 6.67
CA LYS A 59 -12.76 -10.00 7.78
C LYS A 59 -13.32 -8.79 8.52
N THR A 60 -12.59 -7.69 8.63
CA THR A 60 -13.15 -6.45 9.19
C THR A 60 -14.18 -5.83 8.24
N ALA A 61 -13.98 -5.91 6.93
CA ALA A 61 -14.96 -5.45 5.94
C ALA A 61 -16.22 -6.34 5.91
N ASP A 62 -16.06 -7.67 5.95
CA ASP A 62 -17.15 -8.66 5.97
C ASP A 62 -17.83 -8.74 7.35
N GLY A 63 -17.11 -8.38 8.41
CA GLY A 63 -17.53 -8.40 9.82
C GLY A 63 -18.07 -7.07 10.33
N VAL A 64 -18.26 -6.08 9.44
CA VAL A 64 -19.20 -4.99 9.72
C VAL A 64 -20.58 -5.63 9.78
N GLU A 65 -20.95 -6.11 10.97
CA GLU A 65 -22.32 -6.49 11.28
C GLU A 65 -23.22 -5.37 10.78
N GLN A 66 -24.25 -5.75 10.00
CA GLN A 66 -25.30 -4.82 9.59
C GLN A 66 -25.66 -3.97 10.81
N PRO A 67 -25.60 -2.63 10.71
CA PRO A 67 -25.89 -1.80 11.87
C PRO A 67 -27.24 -2.23 12.42
N ALA A 68 -27.23 -2.62 13.70
CA ALA A 68 -28.44 -2.91 14.45
C ALA A 68 -29.45 -1.80 14.16
N GLU A 69 -30.64 -2.19 13.70
CA GLU A 69 -31.78 -1.37 13.28
C GLU A 69 -31.60 0.17 13.40
N LYS A 70 -31.60 0.84 12.24
CA LYS A 70 -31.75 2.31 12.01
C LYS A 70 -30.49 3.19 12.09
N ALA A 71 -29.37 2.79 11.48
CA ALA A 71 -28.50 3.80 10.88
C ALA A 71 -29.05 4.13 9.48
N GLU A 72 -29.38 5.40 9.21
CA GLU A 72 -29.69 5.83 7.84
C GLU A 72 -28.44 5.65 6.98
N PHE A 73 -28.61 5.09 5.79
CA PHE A 73 -27.51 4.91 4.86
C PHE A 73 -26.93 6.26 4.44
N SER A 74 -25.61 6.39 4.51
CA SER A 74 -24.86 7.60 4.16
C SER A 74 -23.77 7.26 3.14
N PHE A 75 -23.84 7.88 1.97
CA PHE A 75 -22.78 7.75 0.96
C PHE A 75 -21.46 8.36 1.43
N GLU A 76 -21.52 9.43 2.21
CA GLU A 76 -20.33 10.08 2.76
C GLU A 76 -19.58 9.13 3.69
N ASP A 77 -20.30 8.46 4.59
CA ASP A 77 -19.70 7.50 5.53
C ASP A 77 -19.15 6.28 4.79
N LEU A 78 -19.89 5.77 3.79
CA LEU A 78 -19.40 4.69 2.93
C LEU A 78 -18.06 5.03 2.26
N VAL A 79 -17.93 6.24 1.73
CA VAL A 79 -16.70 6.68 1.04
C VAL A 79 -15.56 6.90 2.05
N LYS A 80 -15.83 7.56 3.18
CA LYS A 80 -14.82 7.77 4.25
C LYS A 80 -14.29 6.45 4.79
N ASP A 81 -15.18 5.50 5.07
CA ASP A 81 -14.79 4.18 5.55
C ASP A 81 -13.98 3.43 4.50
N GLY A 82 -14.38 3.49 3.23
CA GLY A 82 -13.63 2.88 2.13
C GLY A 82 -12.22 3.44 1.98
N MET A 83 -12.05 4.76 2.04
CA MET A 83 -10.72 5.40 1.98
C MET A 83 -9.87 5.03 3.19
N ARG A 84 -10.46 5.03 4.39
CA ARG A 84 -9.77 4.68 5.62
C ARG A 84 -9.28 3.22 5.58
N GLN A 85 -10.14 2.29 5.18
CA GLN A 85 -9.76 0.87 5.02
C GLN A 85 -8.61 0.71 4.02
N ALA A 86 -8.67 1.40 2.88
CA ALA A 86 -7.59 1.37 1.89
C ALA A 86 -6.27 1.92 2.47
N ALA A 87 -6.33 3.04 3.20
CA ALA A 87 -5.18 3.67 3.83
C ALA A 87 -4.54 2.79 4.90
N GLU A 88 -5.35 2.11 5.72
CA GLU A 88 -4.86 1.17 6.74
C GLU A 88 -4.15 -0.04 6.11
N ILE A 89 -4.71 -0.60 5.03
CA ILE A 89 -4.07 -1.70 4.28
C ILE A 89 -2.71 -1.23 3.72
N VAL A 90 -2.67 -0.03 3.13
CA VAL A 90 -1.43 0.56 2.60
C VAL A 90 -0.40 0.79 3.72
N ALA A 91 -0.79 1.33 4.87
CA ALA A 91 0.09 1.49 6.04
C ALA A 91 0.61 0.14 6.59
N GLY A 92 -0.13 -0.94 6.36
CA GLY A 92 0.34 -2.31 6.57
C GLY A 92 1.55 -2.68 5.68
N ALA A 93 1.54 -2.23 4.42
CA ALA A 93 2.55 -2.53 3.40
C ALA A 93 3.77 -1.60 3.41
N VAL A 94 3.57 -0.31 3.66
CA VAL A 94 4.62 0.74 3.58
C VAL A 94 4.91 1.37 4.96
N THR A 95 6.07 2.01 5.11
CA THR A 95 6.51 2.68 6.36
C THR A 95 6.78 4.16 6.19
N GLY A 96 6.69 4.70 4.98
CA GLY A 96 7.11 6.06 4.68
C GLY A 96 6.97 6.40 3.22
N TRP A 97 7.25 7.65 2.89
CA TRP A 97 7.27 8.21 1.54
C TRP A 97 8.27 9.36 1.44
N ASN A 98 8.45 9.90 0.24
CA ASN A 98 9.34 11.04 -0.04
C ASN A 98 8.66 12.42 0.04
N LEU A 99 7.42 12.50 0.51
CA LEU A 99 6.69 13.76 0.66
C LEU A 99 7.13 14.50 1.94
N GLU A 100 6.88 15.80 1.99
CA GLU A 100 7.16 16.63 3.16
C GLU A 100 6.25 16.30 4.34
N ASP A 101 4.99 15.92 4.05
CA ASP A 101 4.03 15.52 5.06
C ASP A 101 4.47 14.25 5.80
N GLU A 102 4.12 14.16 7.08
CA GLU A 102 4.35 12.94 7.85
C GLU A 102 3.56 11.77 7.25
N PHE A 103 4.21 10.61 7.13
CA PHE A 103 3.55 9.40 6.68
C PHE A 103 2.59 8.87 7.75
N SER A 104 1.29 8.96 7.49
CA SER A 104 0.23 8.49 8.40
C SER A 104 -0.98 7.97 7.61
N VAL A 105 -1.91 7.31 8.30
CA VAL A 105 -3.21 6.91 7.71
C VAL A 105 -3.98 8.15 7.23
N ASP A 106 -3.97 9.23 8.01
CA ASP A 106 -4.69 10.47 7.66
C ASP A 106 -4.08 11.13 6.41
N SER A 107 -2.75 11.18 6.30
CA SER A 107 -2.06 11.70 5.11
C SER A 107 -2.33 10.84 3.87
N LEU A 108 -2.48 9.52 4.03
CA LEU A 108 -2.87 8.62 2.94
C LEU A 108 -4.33 8.83 2.50
N ILE A 109 -5.23 9.14 3.44
CA ILE A 109 -6.62 9.52 3.11
C ILE A 109 -6.63 10.83 2.32
N VAL A 110 -5.85 11.83 2.73
CA VAL A 110 -5.71 13.09 2.00
C VAL A 110 -5.18 12.85 0.58
N LEU A 111 -4.18 11.97 0.43
CA LEU A 111 -3.68 11.58 -0.89
C LEU A 111 -4.79 10.94 -1.75
N GLU A 112 -5.59 10.03 -1.19
CA GLU A 112 -6.67 9.38 -1.93
C GLU A 112 -7.78 10.35 -2.34
N ASP A 113 -8.11 11.31 -1.48
CA ASP A 113 -9.12 12.33 -1.73
C ASP A 113 -8.69 13.30 -2.84
N GLN A 114 -7.41 13.68 -2.87
CA GLN A 114 -6.85 14.57 -3.90
C GLN A 114 -6.45 13.84 -5.20
N CYS A 115 -6.10 12.55 -5.09
CA CYS A 115 -5.60 11.72 -6.17
C CYS A 115 -6.35 10.37 -6.16
N GLY A 116 -7.61 10.39 -6.59
CA GLY A 116 -8.47 9.21 -6.59
C GLY A 116 -7.81 7.97 -7.23
N GLY A 117 -7.88 6.83 -6.52
CA GLY A 117 -7.26 5.57 -6.92
C GLY A 117 -5.76 5.48 -6.65
N SER A 118 -5.16 6.46 -5.97
CA SER A 118 -3.75 6.42 -5.56
C SER A 118 -3.42 5.19 -4.72
N LEU A 119 -4.22 4.90 -3.69
CA LEU A 119 -3.98 3.80 -2.76
C LEU A 119 -4.13 2.45 -3.46
N ALA A 120 -5.11 2.32 -4.37
CA ALA A 120 -5.28 1.12 -5.19
C ALA A 120 -4.04 0.87 -6.08
N LYS A 121 -3.44 1.91 -6.67
CA LYS A 121 -2.19 1.80 -7.44
C LYS A 121 -1.01 1.39 -6.55
N VAL A 122 -0.90 1.95 -5.35
CA VAL A 122 0.14 1.56 -4.37
C VAL A 122 0.03 0.06 -4.06
N LEU A 123 -1.17 -0.41 -3.73
CA LEU A 123 -1.42 -1.83 -3.43
C LEU A 123 -1.10 -2.73 -4.62
N GLY A 124 -1.54 -2.36 -5.83
CA GLY A 124 -1.26 -3.15 -7.03
C GLY A 124 0.24 -3.27 -7.33
N LYS A 125 1.01 -2.18 -7.19
CA LYS A 125 2.47 -2.23 -7.38
C LYS A 125 3.16 -3.01 -6.27
N TYR A 126 2.68 -2.90 -5.04
CA TYR A 126 3.21 -3.64 -3.91
C TYR A 126 2.96 -5.16 -4.06
N ASP A 127 1.76 -5.56 -4.47
CA ASP A 127 1.42 -6.95 -4.79
C ASP A 127 2.32 -7.49 -5.93
N ALA A 128 2.53 -6.72 -6.99
CA ALA A 128 3.46 -7.10 -8.05
C ALA A 128 4.90 -7.27 -7.52
N ALA A 129 5.40 -6.32 -6.73
CA ALA A 129 6.72 -6.43 -6.11
C ALA A 129 6.87 -7.69 -5.26
N LEU A 130 5.85 -8.02 -4.48
CA LEU A 130 5.90 -9.15 -3.55
C LEU A 130 5.69 -10.50 -4.24
N PHE A 131 4.73 -10.60 -5.17
CA PHE A 131 4.33 -11.87 -5.78
C PHE A 131 5.10 -12.19 -7.05
N THR A 132 5.39 -11.20 -7.89
CA THR A 132 6.06 -11.37 -9.19
C THR A 132 7.50 -10.87 -9.20
N GLY A 133 7.97 -10.22 -8.13
CA GLY A 133 9.32 -9.67 -8.04
C GLY A 133 9.52 -8.40 -8.88
N GLN A 134 8.44 -7.78 -9.37
CA GLN A 134 8.50 -6.59 -10.20
C GLN A 134 8.56 -5.33 -9.34
N LEU A 135 9.75 -4.76 -9.23
CA LEU A 135 10.01 -3.51 -8.49
C LEU A 135 9.97 -2.25 -9.38
N GLY A 136 9.62 -2.40 -10.67
CA GLY A 136 9.55 -1.31 -11.64
C GLY A 136 9.14 -1.82 -13.03
N ASN A 137 8.74 -0.89 -13.91
CA ASN A 137 8.65 -1.08 -15.35
C ASN A 137 10.01 -0.84 -16.00
#